data_AF-A0A931EPM6-F1
#
_entry.id   AF-A0A931EPM6-F1
#
_cell.length_a   1.000
_cell.length_b   1.000
_cell.length_c   1.000
_cell.angle_alpha   90.00
_cell.angle_beta   90.00
_cell.angle_gamma   90.00
#
_symmetry.space_group_name_H-M   'P 1'
#
loop_
_entity.id
_entity.type
_entity.pdbx_description
1 polymer ?
#
loop_
_entity_poly.entity_id
_entity_poly.type
_entity_poly.pdbx_seq_one_letter_code
_entity_poly.pdbx_strand_id
1 'polypeptide(L)'
;ILTVSHDRAFLDRVTERVAWLRRGKLRLYQGNYSAFRKQRAIQEEQEAREYAHWVKEKERREEILEQARRWAASSEKHARRMHSLEARMEQFMQEALEAPEADQATVKIRFPVEKEATAERVLEGWNLEKSLVGRPLFKLENLLLRNGERVAVIGPNGAGKTTLLRTLLGLLPSDNPAGRIKTGPGVRIGYYDQKLSGFDPELTLFETLYRMLGEKAHAALGAWMFPYEAQFKQVKHLSGGERARLALLSLSLQQANLLVLDEPTNHLDLETVEALEQALLAYPGTLLLVSHDLFFLDQIATRTWHLHDGQFDDYPAAPREYLERREPQVVPERESPGTRHESPPQRSESKKVKGRWHLEREKERLESHIADLEAQLAAVHTRAERPGLHHSEYASIAQEQEHLEAELTGAFEQWAAVSEQLEGA
;
A
#
# COMPACT_ATOMS: atom_id res chain seq x y z
N ILE A 1 -1.06 23.87 -18.60
CA ILE A 1 -1.66 22.74 -19.37
C ILE A 1 -2.38 21.86 -18.36
N LEU A 2 -3.65 21.51 -18.61
CA LEU A 2 -4.37 20.52 -17.81
C LEU A 2 -4.45 19.24 -18.64
N THR A 3 -3.99 18.12 -18.10
CA THR A 3 -4.00 16.83 -18.78
C THR A 3 -4.48 15.75 -17.82
N VAL A 4 -5.19 14.75 -18.35
CA VAL A 4 -5.62 13.57 -17.63
C VAL A 4 -4.94 12.38 -18.30
N SER A 5 -4.10 11.68 -17.56
CA SER A 5 -3.35 10.53 -18.06
C SER A 5 -3.22 9.48 -16.97
N HIS A 6 -3.09 8.22 -17.38
CA HIS A 6 -2.73 7.09 -16.52
C HIS A 6 -1.25 6.68 -16.67
N ASP A 7 -0.55 7.30 -17.62
CA ASP A 7 0.87 7.05 -17.87
C ASP A 7 1.72 7.79 -16.84
N ARG A 8 2.27 7.02 -15.89
CA ARG A 8 3.11 7.52 -14.79
C ARG A 8 4.36 8.22 -15.30
N ALA A 9 5.02 7.68 -16.34
CA ALA A 9 6.25 8.24 -16.88
C ALA A 9 5.99 9.58 -17.60
N PHE A 10 4.88 9.68 -18.32
CA PHE A 10 4.43 10.93 -18.91
C PHE A 10 4.11 11.97 -17.83
N LEU A 11 3.33 11.58 -16.81
CA LEU A 11 2.99 12.48 -15.71
C LEU A 11 4.24 12.95 -14.97
N ASP A 12 5.20 12.06 -14.70
CA ASP A 12 6.46 12.41 -14.04
C ASP A 12 7.31 13.43 -14.77
N ARG A 13 7.29 13.41 -16.10
CA ARG A 13 8.08 14.31 -16.95
C ARG A 13 7.41 15.66 -17.20
N VAL A 14 6.08 15.70 -17.23
CA VAL A 14 5.32 16.85 -17.73
C VAL A 14 4.62 17.63 -16.61
N THR A 15 4.33 16.99 -15.48
CA THR A 15 3.57 17.63 -14.40
C THR A 15 4.46 18.26 -13.33
N GLU A 16 4.13 19.49 -12.97
CA GLU A 16 4.71 20.21 -11.83
C GLU A 16 3.76 20.21 -10.62
N ARG A 17 2.49 19.88 -10.85
CA ARG A 17 1.41 19.85 -9.87
C ARG A 17 0.44 18.73 -10.21
N VAL A 18 -0.05 18.03 -9.20
CA VAL A 18 -1.04 16.96 -9.35
C VAL A 18 -2.36 17.37 -8.70
N ALA A 19 -3.44 17.29 -9.46
CA ALA A 19 -4.79 17.49 -8.95
C ALA A 19 -5.45 16.11 -8.74
N TRP A 20 -5.69 15.75 -7.48
CA TRP A 20 -6.24 14.45 -7.08
C TRP A 20 -7.70 14.61 -6.69
N LEU A 21 -8.59 13.99 -7.47
CA LEU A 21 -10.03 14.02 -7.27
C LEU A 21 -10.50 12.70 -6.67
N ARG A 22 -11.04 12.73 -5.44
CA ARG A 22 -11.59 11.54 -4.76
C ARG A 22 -12.88 11.90 -4.01
N ARG A 23 -13.95 11.11 -4.20
CA ARG A 23 -15.30 11.32 -3.60
C ARG A 23 -15.81 12.76 -3.71
N GLY A 24 -15.56 13.41 -4.86
CA GLY A 24 -15.96 14.80 -5.10
C GLY A 24 -15.07 15.86 -4.43
N LYS A 25 -14.05 15.47 -3.65
CA LYS A 25 -13.05 16.37 -3.08
C LYS A 25 -11.82 16.43 -4.02
N LEU A 26 -11.42 17.63 -4.41
CA LEU A 26 -10.21 17.88 -5.20
C LEU A 26 -9.10 18.40 -4.28
N ARG A 27 -7.99 17.68 -4.18
CA ARG A 27 -6.78 18.12 -3.46
C ARG A 27 -5.66 18.39 -4.46
N LEU A 28 -4.85 19.42 -4.21
CA LEU A 28 -3.74 19.80 -5.08
C LEU A 28 -2.41 19.52 -4.37
N TYR A 29 -1.52 18.81 -5.05
CA TYR A 29 -0.19 18.46 -4.58
C TYR A 29 0.88 19.13 -5.44
N GLN A 30 1.99 19.50 -4.81
CA GLN A 30 3.13 20.13 -5.47
C GLN A 30 4.17 19.06 -5.87
N GLY A 31 4.72 19.20 -7.07
CA GLY A 31 5.64 18.25 -7.66
C GLY A 31 4.98 17.35 -8.70
N ASN A 32 5.81 16.50 -9.30
CA ASN A 32 5.39 15.52 -10.28
C ASN A 32 4.65 14.33 -9.63
N TYR A 33 4.23 13.37 -10.45
CA TYR A 33 3.42 12.24 -9.98
C TYR A 33 4.13 11.38 -8.92
N SER A 34 5.41 11.07 -9.07
CA SER A 34 6.23 10.35 -8.10
C SER A 34 6.38 11.10 -6.77
N ALA A 35 6.54 12.43 -6.82
CA ALA A 35 6.57 13.26 -5.61
C ALA A 35 5.21 13.26 -4.89
N PHE A 36 4.12 13.42 -5.64
CA PHE A 36 2.75 13.30 -5.15
C PHE A 36 2.52 11.96 -4.44
N ARG A 37 2.94 10.84 -5.05
CA ARG A 37 2.80 9.50 -4.47
C ARG A 37 3.48 9.37 -3.11
N LYS A 38 4.71 9.88 -3.00
CA LYS A 38 5.45 9.88 -1.73
C LYS A 38 4.77 10.74 -0.67
N GLN A 39 4.34 11.95 -1.04
CA GLN A 39 3.61 12.85 -0.14
C GLN A 39 2.33 12.19 0.39
N ARG A 40 1.56 11.56 -0.50
CA ARG A 40 0.31 10.87 -0.16
C ARG A 40 0.54 9.68 0.77
N ALA A 41 1.55 8.85 0.51
CA ALA A 41 1.88 7.72 1.39
C ALA A 41 2.27 8.18 2.80
N ILE A 42 3.04 9.27 2.92
CA ILE A 42 3.41 9.85 4.22
C ILE A 42 2.17 10.41 4.93
N GLN A 43 1.31 11.13 4.21
CA GLN A 43 0.09 11.71 4.76
C GLN A 43 -0.87 10.62 5.27
N GLU A 44 -1.08 9.55 4.51
CA GLU A 44 -1.92 8.43 4.94
C GLU A 44 -1.36 7.71 6.15
N GLU A 45 -0.04 7.53 6.23
CA GLU A 45 0.59 6.94 7.41
C GLU A 45 0.41 7.84 8.65
N GLN A 46 0.49 9.16 8.49
CA GLN A 46 0.22 10.13 9.56
C GLN A 46 -1.25 10.07 9.99
N GLU A 47 -2.19 10.20 9.04
CA GLU A 47 -3.63 10.13 9.29
C GLU A 47 -4.01 8.80 9.98
N ALA A 48 -3.44 7.68 9.54
CA ALA A 48 -3.68 6.36 10.16
C ALA A 48 -3.12 6.26 11.58
N ARG A 49 -1.94 6.82 11.84
CA ARG A 49 -1.35 6.83 13.19
C ARG A 49 -2.14 7.72 14.14
N GLU A 50 -2.52 8.92 13.72
CA GLU A 50 -3.32 9.86 14.50
C GLU A 50 -4.69 9.27 14.83
N TYR A 51 -5.35 8.65 13.84
CA TYR A 51 -6.62 7.98 14.07
C TYR A 51 -6.48 6.77 15.00
N ALA A 52 -5.45 5.93 14.83
CA ALA A 52 -5.22 4.80 15.72
C ALA A 52 -4.96 5.25 17.17
N HIS A 53 -4.27 6.36 17.36
CA HIS A 53 -4.10 6.98 18.67
C HIS A 53 -5.43 7.48 19.22
N TRP A 54 -6.22 8.20 18.42
CA TRP A 54 -7.55 8.68 18.79
C TRP A 54 -8.50 7.54 19.19
N VAL A 55 -8.49 6.41 18.47
CA VAL A 55 -9.28 5.22 18.81
C VAL A 55 -8.91 4.66 20.18
N LYS A 56 -7.62 4.50 20.46
CA LYS A 56 -7.16 4.01 21.78
C LYS A 56 -7.57 4.94 22.91
N GLU A 57 -7.42 6.25 22.69
CA GLU A 57 -7.77 7.25 23.68
C GLU A 57 -9.30 7.33 23.89
N LYS A 58 -10.07 7.13 22.82
CA LYS A 58 -11.53 6.98 22.90
C LYS A 58 -11.90 5.78 23.79
N GLU A 59 -11.34 4.60 23.52
CA GLU A 59 -11.60 3.38 24.30
C GLU A 59 -11.28 3.61 25.79
N ARG A 60 -10.11 4.20 26.09
CA ARG A 60 -9.71 4.55 27.46
C ARG A 60 -10.72 5.47 28.16
N ARG A 61 -11.21 6.51 27.47
CA ARG A 61 -12.21 7.44 28.02
C ARG A 61 -13.56 6.76 28.25
N GLU A 62 -13.98 5.88 27.34
CA GLU A 62 -15.20 5.09 27.47
C GLU A 62 -15.13 4.14 28.68
N GLU A 63 -13.99 3.48 28.92
CA GLU A 63 -13.77 2.62 30.09
C GLU A 63 -13.89 3.41 31.42
N ILE A 64 -13.24 4.58 31.51
CA ILE A 64 -13.33 5.46 32.69
C ILE A 64 -14.80 5.87 32.93
N LEU A 65 -15.51 6.22 31.85
CA LEU A 65 -16.91 6.61 31.92
C LEU A 65 -17.79 5.44 32.41
N GLU A 66 -17.54 4.23 31.91
CA GLU A 66 -18.27 3.03 32.30
C GLU A 66 -18.04 2.69 33.78
N GLN A 67 -16.79 2.74 34.25
CA GLN A 67 -16.46 2.52 35.66
C GLN A 67 -17.15 3.55 36.56
N ALA A 68 -17.10 4.82 36.19
CA ALA A 68 -17.73 5.87 36.96
C ALA A 68 -19.27 5.73 36.95
N ARG A 69 -19.90 5.23 35.87
CA ARG A 69 -21.34 4.90 35.83
C ARG A 69 -21.72 3.86 36.89
N ARG A 70 -20.86 2.87 37.14
CA ARG A 70 -21.10 1.84 38.17
C ARG A 70 -21.11 2.41 39.58
N TRP A 71 -20.31 3.44 39.87
CA TRP A 71 -20.27 4.09 41.19
C TRP A 71 -21.25 5.25 41.35
N ALA A 72 -21.83 5.75 40.26
CA ALA A 72 -22.76 6.88 40.24
C ALA A 72 -24.04 6.65 41.07
N ALA A 73 -24.54 5.41 41.10
CA ALA A 73 -25.76 5.04 41.82
C ALA A 73 -25.61 5.07 43.35
N SER A 74 -24.39 5.20 43.88
CA SER A 74 -24.08 5.09 45.30
C SER A 74 -23.92 6.43 46.04
N SER A 75 -23.77 7.56 45.33
CA SER A 75 -23.51 8.88 45.95
C SER A 75 -23.81 10.05 45.00
N GLU A 76 -24.41 11.11 45.54
CA GLU A 76 -24.69 12.35 44.81
C GLU A 76 -23.41 13.04 44.29
N LYS A 77 -22.29 12.91 45.02
CA LYS A 77 -20.98 13.41 44.59
C LYS A 77 -20.46 12.65 43.36
N HIS A 78 -20.70 11.34 43.30
CA HIS A 78 -20.31 10.51 42.15
C HIS A 78 -21.19 10.80 40.93
N ALA A 79 -22.47 11.12 41.11
CA ALA A 79 -23.36 11.55 40.02
C ALA A 79 -22.92 12.88 39.38
N ARG A 80 -22.48 13.87 40.17
CA ARG A 80 -21.95 15.14 39.62
C ARG A 80 -20.63 14.93 38.87
N ARG A 81 -19.74 14.08 39.40
CA ARG A 81 -18.49 13.70 38.72
C ARG A 81 -18.77 12.96 37.41
N MET A 82 -19.81 12.14 37.36
CA MET A 82 -20.27 11.48 36.14
C MET A 82 -20.70 12.46 35.05
N HIS A 83 -21.57 13.41 35.37
CA HIS A 83 -22.02 14.41 34.39
C HIS A 83 -20.85 15.22 33.80
N SER A 84 -19.84 15.54 34.62
CA SER A 84 -18.63 16.20 34.13
C SER A 84 -17.82 15.32 33.17
N LEU A 85 -17.69 14.02 33.45
CA LEU A 85 -17.02 13.07 32.55
C LEU A 85 -17.80 12.86 31.25
N GLU A 86 -19.13 12.81 31.30
CA GLU A 86 -19.98 12.73 30.11
C GLU A 86 -19.81 13.96 29.21
N ALA A 87 -19.81 15.18 29.79
CA ALA A 87 -19.59 16.41 29.03
C ALA A 87 -18.19 16.47 28.38
N ARG A 88 -17.15 16.00 29.09
CA ARG A 88 -15.79 15.90 28.52
C ARG A 88 -15.71 14.87 27.39
N MET A 89 -16.41 13.74 27.53
CA MET A 89 -16.50 12.73 26.46
C MET A 89 -17.23 13.30 25.25
N GLU A 90 -18.32 14.03 25.45
CA GLU A 90 -19.04 14.69 24.36
C GLU A 90 -18.16 15.70 23.63
N GLN A 91 -17.40 16.54 24.35
CA GLN A 91 -16.44 17.46 23.75
C GLN A 91 -15.34 16.72 22.95
N PHE A 92 -14.76 15.65 23.51
CA PHE A 92 -13.77 14.83 22.80
C PHE A 92 -14.34 14.20 21.51
N MET A 93 -15.61 13.81 21.52
CA MET A 93 -16.30 13.27 20.34
C MET A 93 -16.65 14.33 19.30
N GLN A 94 -16.70 15.62 19.66
CA GLN A 94 -16.85 16.72 18.69
C GLN A 94 -15.56 16.94 17.89
N GLU A 95 -14.40 16.65 18.48
CA GLU A 95 -13.09 16.65 17.84
C GLU A 95 -12.75 15.30 17.18
N ALA A 96 -13.79 14.50 16.84
CA ALA A 96 -13.59 13.21 16.21
C ALA A 96 -12.79 13.36 14.91
N LEU A 97 -11.64 12.69 14.85
CA LEU A 97 -10.88 12.59 13.62
C LEU A 97 -11.70 11.81 12.59
N GLU A 98 -11.71 12.30 11.35
CA GLU A 98 -12.22 11.50 10.24
C GLU A 98 -11.41 10.20 10.19
N ALA A 99 -12.09 9.05 10.16
CA ALA A 99 -11.40 7.79 9.94
C ALA A 99 -10.57 7.91 8.67
N PRO A 100 -9.29 7.48 8.68
CA PRO A 100 -8.43 7.53 7.51
C PRO A 100 -9.21 6.91 6.39
N GLU A 101 -9.25 7.60 5.24
CA GLU A 101 -10.12 7.19 4.15
C GLU A 101 -9.82 5.73 3.84
N ALA A 102 -10.73 4.83 4.25
CA ALA A 102 -10.61 3.43 3.90
C ALA A 102 -10.35 3.41 2.40
N ASP A 103 -9.33 2.66 1.97
CA ASP A 103 -9.06 2.46 0.55
C ASP A 103 -10.42 2.33 -0.13
N GLN A 104 -10.62 3.06 -1.23
CA GLN A 104 -11.78 2.76 -2.06
C GLN A 104 -11.76 1.25 -2.25
N ALA A 105 -12.92 0.59 -2.37
CA ALA A 105 -12.90 -0.83 -2.67
C ALA A 105 -12.06 -1.00 -3.95
N THR A 106 -10.79 -1.32 -3.80
CA THR A 106 -9.84 -1.47 -4.90
C THR A 106 -9.95 -2.91 -5.29
N VAL A 107 -9.76 -3.19 -6.58
CA VAL A 107 -9.73 -4.56 -7.04
C VAL A 107 -8.62 -5.27 -6.27
N LYS A 108 -8.95 -6.27 -5.46
CA LYS A 108 -7.96 -7.07 -4.74
C LYS A 108 -7.50 -8.20 -5.63
N ILE A 109 -6.46 -7.95 -6.42
CA ILE A 109 -5.88 -8.95 -7.31
C ILE A 109 -5.03 -9.91 -6.49
N ARG A 110 -5.21 -11.21 -6.73
CA ARG A 110 -4.35 -12.28 -6.20
C ARG A 110 -4.15 -13.34 -7.27
N PHE A 111 -2.92 -13.82 -7.41
CA PHE A 111 -2.59 -14.95 -8.27
C PHE A 111 -2.23 -16.15 -7.39
N PRO A 112 -3.21 -16.96 -6.99
CA PRO A 112 -2.92 -18.21 -6.30
C PRO A 112 -2.04 -19.09 -7.18
N VAL A 113 -1.13 -19.83 -6.56
CA VAL A 113 -0.31 -20.85 -7.22
C VAL A 113 -0.68 -22.19 -6.63
N GLU A 114 -0.93 -23.18 -7.47
CA GLU A 114 -1.20 -24.51 -6.96
C GLU A 114 0.09 -25.12 -6.36
N LYS A 115 -0.03 -25.77 -5.20
CA LYS A 115 1.11 -26.21 -4.35
C LYS A 115 1.87 -27.44 -4.90
N GLU A 116 1.95 -27.59 -6.20
CA GLU A 116 2.77 -28.64 -6.83
C GLU A 116 4.23 -28.18 -6.94
N ALA A 117 5.15 -29.15 -6.85
CA ALA A 117 6.57 -28.86 -7.02
C ALA A 117 6.85 -28.49 -8.49
N THR A 118 7.16 -27.21 -8.73
CA THR A 118 7.61 -26.72 -10.04
C THR A 118 9.09 -27.04 -10.24
N ALA A 119 9.45 -27.57 -11.40
CA ALA A 119 10.84 -27.84 -11.75
C ALA A 119 11.73 -26.58 -11.68
N GLU A 120 13.01 -26.74 -11.33
CA GLU A 120 13.98 -25.63 -11.28
C GLU A 120 14.13 -24.94 -12.65
N ARG A 121 14.15 -25.73 -13.74
CA ARG A 121 14.15 -25.25 -15.12
C ARG A 121 12.70 -25.16 -15.60
N VAL A 122 12.18 -23.95 -15.69
CA VAL A 122 10.77 -23.68 -16.02
C VAL A 122 10.55 -23.67 -17.52
N LEU A 123 11.38 -22.95 -18.27
CA LEU A 123 11.29 -22.85 -19.71
C LEU A 123 12.69 -22.78 -20.33
N GLU A 124 12.89 -23.57 -21.38
CA GLU A 124 14.14 -23.64 -22.13
C GLU A 124 13.88 -23.44 -23.61
N GLY A 125 14.70 -22.62 -24.25
CA GLY A 125 14.69 -22.39 -25.70
C GLY A 125 16.06 -22.62 -26.29
N TRP A 126 16.12 -23.30 -27.43
CA TRP A 126 17.35 -23.53 -28.19
C TRP A 126 17.17 -23.12 -29.65
N ASN A 127 18.16 -22.43 -30.21
CA ASN A 127 18.24 -22.05 -31.62
C ASN A 127 16.97 -21.39 -32.15
N LEU A 128 16.39 -20.46 -31.40
CA LEU A 128 15.16 -19.77 -31.81
C LEU A 128 15.51 -18.60 -32.72
N GLU A 129 14.82 -18.52 -33.85
CA GLU A 129 14.97 -17.44 -34.81
C GLU A 129 13.60 -17.00 -35.31
N LYS A 130 13.39 -15.69 -35.45
CA LYS A 130 12.19 -15.19 -36.08
C LYS A 130 12.48 -13.94 -36.89
N SER A 131 11.90 -13.89 -38.09
CA SER A 131 11.92 -12.73 -38.99
C SER A 131 10.51 -12.30 -39.37
N LEU A 132 10.31 -11.01 -39.60
CA LEU A 132 9.07 -10.44 -40.10
C LEU A 132 9.37 -9.67 -41.40
N VAL A 133 8.82 -10.13 -42.52
CA VAL A 133 9.01 -9.52 -43.85
C VAL A 133 10.51 -9.30 -44.16
N GLY A 134 11.34 -10.31 -43.90
CA GLY A 134 12.79 -10.28 -44.14
C GLY A 134 13.63 -9.52 -43.10
N ARG A 135 13.02 -8.84 -42.12
CA ARG A 135 13.74 -8.23 -41.00
C ARG A 135 13.87 -9.23 -39.84
N PRO A 136 15.08 -9.55 -39.36
CA PRO A 136 15.24 -10.39 -38.17
C PRO A 136 14.71 -9.65 -36.94
N LEU A 137 13.85 -10.33 -36.17
CA LEU A 137 13.32 -9.84 -34.90
C LEU A 137 14.19 -10.30 -33.73
N PHE A 138 14.55 -11.58 -33.72
CA PHE A 138 15.48 -12.14 -32.75
C PHE A 138 16.17 -13.38 -33.31
N LYS A 139 17.40 -13.59 -32.87
CA LYS A 139 18.14 -14.84 -33.01
C LYS A 139 18.82 -15.15 -31.69
N LEU A 140 18.50 -16.29 -31.09
CA LEU A 140 19.04 -16.70 -29.80
C LEU A 140 19.44 -18.18 -29.82
N GLU A 141 20.63 -18.48 -29.31
CA GLU A 141 21.16 -19.84 -29.27
C GLU A 141 20.59 -20.64 -28.11
N ASN A 142 20.58 -20.04 -26.91
CA ASN A 142 20.11 -20.67 -25.68
C ASN A 142 19.36 -19.66 -24.83
N LEU A 143 18.26 -20.10 -24.22
CA LEU A 143 17.48 -19.33 -23.25
C LEU A 143 17.03 -20.26 -22.15
N LEU A 144 17.17 -19.79 -20.91
CA LEU A 144 16.77 -20.52 -19.71
C LEU A 144 16.06 -19.58 -18.75
N LEU A 145 14.83 -19.94 -18.42
CA LEU A 145 14.03 -19.35 -17.35
C LEU A 145 13.95 -20.35 -16.20
N ARG A 146 14.34 -19.92 -15.01
CA ARG A 146 14.31 -20.74 -13.79
C ARG A 146 13.14 -20.38 -12.89
N ASN A 147 12.80 -21.30 -12.00
CA ASN A 147 11.74 -21.11 -11.02
C ASN A 147 12.03 -19.91 -10.11
N GLY A 148 11.03 -19.04 -9.93
CA GLY A 148 11.09 -17.85 -9.09
C GLY A 148 11.76 -16.64 -9.74
N GLU A 149 12.27 -16.78 -10.97
CA GLU A 149 12.81 -15.65 -11.70
C GLU A 149 11.72 -14.67 -12.12
N ARG A 150 12.05 -13.38 -12.08
CA ARG A 150 11.18 -12.28 -12.50
C ARG A 150 11.87 -11.54 -13.63
N VAL A 151 11.49 -11.87 -14.86
CA VAL A 151 12.18 -11.41 -16.06
C VAL A 151 11.36 -10.35 -16.77
N ALA A 152 11.95 -9.18 -16.99
CA ALA A 152 11.42 -8.15 -17.86
C ALA A 152 11.97 -8.30 -19.28
N VAL A 153 11.10 -8.29 -20.28
CA VAL A 153 11.45 -8.28 -21.70
C VAL A 153 11.26 -6.86 -22.23
N ILE A 154 12.36 -6.18 -22.53
CA ILE A 154 12.39 -4.80 -22.98
C ILE A 154 12.90 -4.68 -24.42
N GLY A 155 12.67 -3.52 -25.03
CA GLY A 155 13.09 -3.22 -26.40
C GLY A 155 12.13 -2.25 -27.10
N PRO A 156 12.55 -1.62 -28.21
CA PRO A 156 11.73 -0.65 -28.92
C PRO A 156 10.45 -1.27 -29.51
N ASN A 157 9.51 -0.41 -29.93
CA ASN A 157 8.29 -0.85 -30.61
C ASN A 157 8.65 -1.59 -31.89
N GLY A 158 8.04 -2.75 -32.10
CA GLY A 158 8.34 -3.60 -33.25
C GLY A 158 9.65 -4.41 -33.15
N ALA A 159 10.35 -4.39 -32.01
CA ALA A 159 11.53 -5.26 -31.78
C ALA A 159 11.19 -6.76 -31.73
N GLY A 160 9.90 -7.11 -31.60
CA GLY A 160 9.45 -8.51 -31.57
C GLY A 160 9.23 -9.09 -30.18
N LYS A 161 9.04 -8.27 -29.13
CA LYS A 161 8.76 -8.72 -27.75
C LYS A 161 7.58 -9.71 -27.66
N THR A 162 6.39 -9.30 -28.11
CA THR A 162 5.21 -10.17 -28.21
C THR A 162 5.46 -11.39 -29.07
N THR A 163 6.25 -11.24 -30.15
CA THR A 163 6.60 -12.35 -31.03
C THR A 163 7.47 -13.37 -30.30
N LEU A 164 8.46 -12.94 -29.52
CA LEU A 164 9.29 -13.80 -28.68
C LEU A 164 8.41 -14.54 -27.67
N LEU A 165 7.55 -13.84 -26.93
CA LEU A 165 6.65 -14.47 -25.97
C LEU A 165 5.79 -15.56 -26.64
N ARG A 166 5.14 -15.25 -27.76
CA ARG A 166 4.33 -16.23 -28.51
C ARG A 166 5.15 -17.40 -29.02
N THR A 167 6.39 -17.16 -29.43
CA THR A 167 7.29 -18.24 -29.82
C THR A 167 7.59 -19.13 -28.62
N LEU A 168 8.01 -18.58 -27.47
CA LEU A 168 8.28 -19.33 -26.24
C LEU A 168 7.06 -20.10 -25.72
N LEU A 169 5.85 -19.59 -25.96
CA LEU A 169 4.59 -20.26 -25.62
C LEU A 169 4.15 -21.33 -26.63
N GLY A 170 4.89 -21.52 -27.74
CA GLY A 170 4.53 -22.45 -28.81
C GLY A 170 3.36 -21.98 -29.69
N LEU A 171 2.89 -20.74 -29.50
CA LEU A 171 1.81 -20.12 -30.29
C LEU A 171 2.30 -19.64 -31.67
N LEU A 172 3.62 -19.49 -31.84
CA LEU A 172 4.23 -19.12 -33.10
C LEU A 172 5.51 -19.93 -33.35
N PRO A 173 5.65 -20.65 -34.48
CA PRO A 173 6.84 -21.45 -34.73
C PRO A 173 8.08 -20.57 -34.96
N SER A 174 9.24 -21.09 -34.56
CA SER A 174 10.56 -20.56 -34.95
C SER A 174 10.79 -20.76 -36.45
N ASP A 175 11.49 -19.83 -37.10
CA ASP A 175 11.91 -19.95 -38.50
C ASP A 175 13.12 -20.89 -38.66
N ASN A 176 13.91 -21.07 -37.59
CA ASN A 176 14.98 -22.06 -37.58
C ASN A 176 14.42 -23.48 -37.31
N PRO A 177 14.62 -24.46 -38.22
CA PRO A 177 14.14 -25.84 -38.06
C PRO A 177 14.75 -26.60 -36.87
N ALA A 178 15.92 -26.17 -36.40
CA ALA A 178 16.57 -26.69 -35.19
C ALA A 178 16.02 -26.04 -33.90
N GLY A 179 15.10 -25.08 -34.03
CA GLY A 179 14.46 -24.40 -32.92
C GLY A 179 13.67 -25.35 -32.04
N ARG A 180 13.98 -25.39 -30.74
CA ARG A 180 13.32 -26.23 -29.75
C ARG A 180 12.91 -25.41 -28.54
N ILE A 181 11.73 -25.72 -28.00
CA ILE A 181 11.24 -25.17 -26.74
C ILE A 181 10.83 -26.33 -25.87
N LYS A 182 11.19 -26.27 -24.59
CA LYS A 182 10.82 -27.26 -23.59
C LYS A 182 10.34 -26.55 -22.34
N THR A 183 9.21 -27.02 -21.83
CA THR A 183 8.66 -26.59 -20.55
C THR A 183 9.00 -27.64 -19.49
N GLY A 184 9.36 -27.19 -18.30
CA GLY A 184 9.66 -28.05 -17.16
C GLY A 184 8.44 -28.87 -16.69
N PRO A 185 8.65 -30.06 -16.10
CA PRO A 185 7.56 -30.80 -15.45
C PRO A 185 6.86 -29.97 -14.35
N GLY A 186 5.54 -30.10 -14.26
CA GLY A 186 4.71 -29.39 -13.29
C GLY A 186 4.51 -27.89 -13.59
N VAL A 187 5.12 -27.36 -14.65
CA VAL A 187 4.90 -25.96 -15.04
C VAL A 187 3.53 -25.80 -15.68
N ARG A 188 2.75 -24.88 -15.13
CA ARG A 188 1.49 -24.37 -15.66
C ARG A 188 1.67 -22.92 -16.04
N ILE A 189 1.49 -22.65 -17.33
CA ILE A 189 1.69 -21.33 -17.90
C ILE A 189 0.36 -20.61 -17.93
N GLY A 190 0.31 -19.45 -17.26
CA GLY A 190 -0.77 -18.49 -17.38
C GLY A 190 -0.33 -17.36 -18.29
N TYR A 191 -1.00 -17.19 -19.42
CA TYR A 191 -0.71 -16.11 -20.37
C TYR A 191 -1.81 -15.04 -20.31
N TYR A 192 -1.43 -13.79 -20.12
CA TYR A 192 -2.35 -12.65 -20.18
C TYR A 192 -2.72 -12.35 -21.62
N ASP A 193 -3.87 -12.89 -22.05
CA ASP A 193 -4.43 -12.59 -23.35
C ASP A 193 -5.50 -11.50 -23.28
N GLN A 194 -5.08 -10.26 -23.53
CA GLN A 194 -5.98 -9.11 -23.55
C GLN A 194 -7.05 -9.18 -24.66
N LYS A 195 -6.80 -9.96 -25.73
CA LYS A 195 -7.79 -10.14 -26.81
C LYS A 195 -8.93 -11.08 -26.40
N LEU A 196 -8.80 -11.76 -25.26
CA LEU A 196 -9.78 -12.73 -24.78
C LEU A 196 -10.06 -13.82 -25.85
N SER A 197 -9.03 -14.31 -26.54
CA SER A 197 -9.19 -15.19 -27.72
C SER A 197 -9.88 -16.52 -27.40
N GLY A 198 -9.93 -16.92 -26.12
CA GLY A 198 -10.63 -18.12 -25.64
C GLY A 198 -12.05 -17.86 -25.11
N PHE A 199 -12.56 -16.64 -25.19
CA PHE A 199 -13.88 -16.27 -24.71
C PHE A 199 -14.90 -16.22 -25.86
N ASP A 200 -16.13 -16.65 -25.57
CA ASP A 200 -17.23 -16.51 -26.51
C ASP A 200 -17.68 -15.03 -26.55
N PRO A 201 -17.52 -14.33 -27.69
CA PRO A 201 -17.81 -12.91 -27.79
C PRO A 201 -19.30 -12.57 -27.63
N GLU A 202 -20.19 -13.56 -27.83
CA GLU A 202 -21.65 -13.37 -27.77
C GLU A 202 -22.23 -13.55 -26.37
N LEU A 203 -21.50 -14.18 -25.46
CA LEU A 203 -21.96 -14.32 -24.08
C LEU A 203 -21.83 -13.00 -23.34
N THR A 204 -22.74 -12.79 -22.40
CA THR A 204 -22.60 -11.73 -21.42
C THR A 204 -21.43 -11.99 -20.47
N LEU A 205 -20.94 -10.94 -19.82
CA LEU A 205 -19.93 -11.07 -18.76
C LEU A 205 -20.42 -12.01 -17.65
N PHE A 206 -21.68 -11.89 -17.23
CA PHE A 206 -22.24 -12.77 -16.20
C PHE A 206 -22.24 -14.24 -16.65
N GLU A 207 -22.77 -14.54 -17.84
CA GLU A 207 -22.80 -15.92 -18.36
C GLU A 207 -21.40 -16.51 -18.51
N THR A 208 -20.44 -15.70 -18.97
CA THR A 208 -19.03 -16.06 -19.06
C THR A 208 -18.49 -16.49 -17.70
N LEU A 209 -18.67 -15.65 -16.67
CA LEU A 209 -18.19 -15.95 -15.32
C LEU A 209 -18.96 -17.10 -14.68
N TYR A 210 -20.26 -17.23 -14.93
CA TYR A 210 -21.06 -18.35 -14.45
C TYR A 210 -20.59 -19.69 -15.06
N ARG A 211 -20.22 -19.72 -16.34
CA ARG A 211 -19.60 -20.92 -16.95
C ARG A 211 -18.26 -21.28 -16.31
N MET A 212 -17.48 -20.30 -15.88
CA MET A 212 -16.17 -20.53 -15.26
C MET A 212 -16.25 -20.87 -13.78
N LEU A 213 -17.22 -20.31 -13.04
CA LEU A 213 -17.24 -20.27 -11.57
C LEU A 213 -18.54 -20.78 -10.93
N GLY A 214 -19.58 -21.03 -11.73
CA GLY A 214 -20.93 -21.32 -11.26
C GLY A 214 -21.46 -20.21 -10.35
N GLU A 215 -22.08 -20.59 -9.24
CA GLU A 215 -22.66 -19.69 -8.23
C GLU A 215 -21.66 -18.65 -7.67
N LYS A 216 -20.35 -18.91 -7.76
CA LYS A 216 -19.32 -17.97 -7.30
C LYS A 216 -19.14 -16.77 -8.25
N ALA A 217 -19.80 -16.74 -9.41
CA ALA A 217 -19.73 -15.64 -10.37
C ALA A 217 -20.13 -14.29 -9.76
N HIS A 218 -21.18 -14.24 -8.93
CA HIS A 218 -21.61 -13.00 -8.26
C HIS A 218 -20.53 -12.45 -7.32
N ALA A 219 -19.90 -13.33 -6.55
CA ALA A 219 -18.80 -12.94 -5.66
C ALA A 219 -17.59 -12.42 -6.45
N ALA A 220 -17.27 -13.05 -7.59
CA ALA A 220 -16.19 -12.60 -8.47
C ALA A 220 -16.49 -11.23 -9.09
N LEU A 221 -17.72 -10.99 -9.54
CA LEU A 221 -18.14 -9.69 -10.09
C LEU A 221 -17.94 -8.55 -9.08
N GLY A 222 -18.33 -8.79 -7.82
CA GLY A 222 -18.11 -7.83 -6.74
C GLY A 222 -16.64 -7.63 -6.40
N ALA A 223 -15.88 -8.73 -6.21
CA ALA A 223 -14.46 -8.66 -5.86
C ALA A 223 -13.59 -7.99 -6.93
N TRP A 224 -13.97 -8.13 -8.20
CA TRP A 224 -13.31 -7.51 -9.35
C TRP A 224 -13.94 -6.18 -9.79
N MET A 225 -14.85 -5.64 -8.97
CA MET A 225 -15.43 -4.31 -9.13
C MET A 225 -16.06 -4.09 -10.52
N PHE A 226 -16.68 -5.12 -11.09
CA PHE A 226 -17.41 -4.96 -12.33
C PHE A 226 -18.70 -4.17 -12.08
N PRO A 227 -18.95 -3.07 -12.83
CA PRO A 227 -20.21 -2.34 -12.72
C PRO A 227 -21.41 -3.25 -12.95
N TYR A 228 -22.53 -2.98 -12.29
CA TYR A 228 -23.75 -3.77 -12.45
C TYR A 228 -24.19 -3.87 -13.93
N GLU A 229 -24.14 -2.76 -14.66
CA GLU A 229 -24.49 -2.72 -16.08
C GLU A 229 -23.56 -3.58 -16.95
N ALA A 230 -22.30 -3.73 -16.56
CA ALA A 230 -21.32 -4.52 -17.29
C ALA A 230 -21.67 -6.02 -17.32
N GLN A 231 -22.41 -6.50 -16.31
CA GLN A 231 -22.79 -7.90 -16.17
C GLN A 231 -23.64 -8.38 -17.36
N PHE A 232 -24.43 -7.48 -17.94
CA PHE A 232 -25.33 -7.75 -19.06
C PHE A 232 -24.71 -7.46 -20.42
N LYS A 233 -23.51 -6.86 -20.47
CA LYS A 233 -22.80 -6.60 -21.72
C LYS A 233 -22.22 -7.90 -22.26
N GLN A 234 -22.35 -8.11 -23.57
CA GLN A 234 -21.60 -9.15 -24.27
C GLN A 234 -20.10 -8.89 -24.20
N VAL A 235 -19.26 -9.94 -24.17
CA VAL A 235 -17.80 -9.82 -24.05
C VAL A 235 -17.21 -8.90 -25.13
N LYS A 236 -17.72 -8.95 -26.36
CA LYS A 236 -17.30 -8.06 -27.46
C LYS A 236 -17.60 -6.57 -27.24
N HIS A 237 -18.56 -6.24 -26.38
CA HIS A 237 -18.98 -4.87 -26.07
C HIS A 237 -18.37 -4.33 -24.76
N LEU A 238 -17.54 -5.12 -24.09
CA LEU A 238 -16.81 -4.65 -22.91
C LEU A 238 -15.79 -3.58 -23.28
N SER A 239 -15.69 -2.56 -22.43
CA SER A 239 -14.65 -1.53 -22.51
C SER A 239 -13.24 -2.14 -22.37
N GLY A 240 -12.21 -1.37 -22.72
CA GLY A 240 -10.81 -1.82 -22.55
C GLY A 240 -10.48 -2.25 -21.12
N GLY A 241 -10.91 -1.47 -20.13
CA GLY A 241 -10.70 -1.78 -18.71
C GLY A 241 -11.50 -2.99 -18.22
N GLU A 242 -12.77 -3.13 -18.64
CA GLU A 242 -13.58 -4.31 -18.32
C GLU A 242 -12.97 -5.59 -18.91
N ARG A 243 -12.47 -5.55 -20.16
CA ARG A 243 -11.77 -6.69 -20.79
C ARG A 243 -10.47 -7.02 -20.08
N ALA A 244 -9.68 -6.02 -19.72
CA ALA A 244 -8.43 -6.22 -18.98
C ALA A 244 -8.69 -6.89 -17.61
N ARG A 245 -9.70 -6.43 -16.86
CA ARG A 245 -10.11 -7.06 -15.59
C ARG A 245 -10.59 -8.50 -15.79
N LEU A 246 -11.35 -8.79 -16.85
CA LEU A 246 -11.79 -10.16 -17.17
C LEU A 246 -10.60 -11.06 -17.51
N ALA A 247 -9.63 -10.56 -18.28
CA ALA A 247 -8.40 -11.29 -18.60
C ALA A 247 -7.56 -11.59 -17.35
N LEU A 248 -7.41 -10.61 -16.45
CA LEU A 248 -6.70 -10.79 -15.17
C LEU A 248 -7.43 -11.77 -14.23
N LEU A 249 -8.76 -11.70 -14.15
CA LEU A 249 -9.57 -12.66 -13.39
C LEU A 249 -9.39 -14.06 -13.95
N SER A 250 -9.51 -14.23 -15.27
CA SER A 250 -9.26 -15.51 -15.92
C SER A 250 -7.88 -16.07 -15.61
N LEU A 251 -6.85 -15.22 -15.67
CA LEU A 251 -5.48 -15.60 -15.36
C LEU A 251 -5.32 -16.03 -13.90
N SER A 252 -5.94 -15.31 -12.95
CA SER A 252 -5.96 -15.66 -11.53
C SER A 252 -6.55 -17.05 -11.27
N LEU A 253 -7.59 -17.41 -12.00
CA LEU A 253 -8.27 -18.70 -11.84
C LEU A 253 -7.47 -19.90 -12.36
N GLN A 254 -6.50 -19.68 -13.25
CA GLN A 254 -5.67 -20.75 -13.81
C GLN A 254 -4.68 -21.34 -12.80
N GLN A 255 -4.41 -20.63 -11.70
CA GLN A 255 -3.46 -21.04 -10.65
C GLN A 255 -2.07 -21.41 -11.17
N ALA A 256 -1.66 -20.74 -12.26
CA ALA A 256 -0.39 -20.96 -12.94
C ALA A 256 0.80 -20.68 -12.02
N ASN A 257 1.94 -21.33 -12.28
CA ASN A 257 3.22 -21.11 -11.59
C ASN A 257 4.27 -20.40 -12.47
N LEU A 258 3.96 -20.18 -13.75
CA LEU A 258 4.60 -19.22 -14.64
C LEU A 258 3.54 -18.26 -15.18
N LEU A 259 3.66 -16.96 -14.88
CA LEU A 259 2.82 -15.93 -15.51
C LEU A 259 3.61 -15.23 -16.61
N VAL A 260 3.01 -15.16 -17.79
CA VAL A 260 3.50 -14.40 -18.94
C VAL A 260 2.55 -13.25 -19.22
N LEU A 261 3.00 -12.02 -19.01
CA LEU A 261 2.18 -10.81 -19.12
C LEU A 261 2.71 -9.92 -20.24
N ASP A 262 1.88 -9.67 -21.25
CA ASP A 262 2.20 -8.78 -22.38
C ASP A 262 1.38 -7.49 -22.29
N GLU A 263 2.05 -6.37 -22.00
CA GLU A 263 1.46 -5.04 -21.75
C GLU A 263 0.29 -5.06 -20.76
N PRO A 264 0.46 -5.62 -19.54
CA PRO A 264 -0.65 -5.84 -18.62
C PRO A 264 -1.23 -4.56 -18.01
N THR A 265 -0.46 -3.47 -18.02
CA THR A 265 -0.90 -2.16 -17.51
C THR A 265 -1.75 -1.38 -18.50
N ASN A 266 -1.80 -1.82 -19.76
CA ASN A 266 -2.52 -1.11 -20.80
C ASN A 266 -4.04 -1.19 -20.58
N HIS A 267 -4.72 -0.05 -20.73
CA HIS A 267 -6.16 0.12 -20.49
C HIS A 267 -6.64 -0.11 -19.05
N LEU A 268 -5.74 -0.25 -18.09
CA LEU A 268 -6.08 -0.26 -16.68
C LEU A 268 -6.11 1.16 -16.12
N ASP A 269 -7.05 1.41 -15.20
CA ASP A 269 -6.97 2.59 -14.35
C ASP A 269 -5.79 2.45 -13.37
N LEU A 270 -5.35 3.57 -12.83
CA LEU A 270 -4.15 3.63 -12.02
C LEU A 270 -4.26 2.75 -10.76
N GLU A 271 -5.43 2.72 -10.13
CA GLU A 271 -5.70 1.91 -8.94
C GLU A 271 -5.57 0.42 -9.24
N THR A 272 -6.05 -0.04 -10.40
CA THR A 272 -5.94 -1.43 -10.83
C THR A 272 -4.49 -1.78 -11.22
N VAL A 273 -3.73 -0.83 -11.80
CA VAL A 273 -2.28 -1.02 -12.05
C VAL A 273 -1.54 -1.24 -10.74
N GLU A 274 -1.85 -0.46 -9.70
CA GLU A 274 -1.23 -0.61 -8.38
C GLU A 274 -1.60 -1.93 -7.71
N ALA A 275 -2.88 -2.33 -7.78
CA ALA A 275 -3.31 -3.62 -7.29
C ALA A 275 -2.60 -4.79 -8.00
N LEU A 276 -2.39 -4.66 -9.32
CA LEU A 276 -1.67 -5.65 -10.11
C LEU A 276 -0.20 -5.71 -9.69
N GLU A 277 0.46 -4.56 -9.55
CA GLU A 277 1.85 -4.45 -9.11
C GLU A 277 2.05 -5.15 -7.76
N GLN A 278 1.19 -4.88 -6.78
CA GLN A 278 1.24 -5.55 -5.47
C GLN A 278 0.99 -7.05 -5.57
N ALA A 279 0.04 -7.48 -6.41
CA ALA A 279 -0.23 -8.90 -6.62
C ALA A 279 0.95 -9.65 -7.24
N LEU A 280 1.68 -9.01 -8.17
CA LEU A 280 2.87 -9.58 -8.81
C LEU A 280 4.08 -9.56 -7.89
N LEU A 281 4.25 -8.53 -7.06
CA LEU A 281 5.29 -8.49 -6.03
C LEU A 281 5.14 -9.64 -5.03
N ALA A 282 3.90 -9.94 -4.62
CA ALA A 282 3.58 -11.02 -3.70
C ALA A 282 3.52 -12.40 -4.38
N TYR A 283 3.60 -12.49 -5.71
CA TYR A 283 3.49 -13.74 -6.44
C TYR A 283 4.73 -14.62 -6.22
N PRO A 284 4.56 -15.86 -5.75
CA PRO A 284 5.68 -16.74 -5.43
C PRO A 284 6.22 -17.52 -6.64
N GLY A 285 5.52 -17.48 -7.77
CA GLY A 285 5.92 -18.18 -8.99
C GLY A 285 6.90 -17.39 -9.86
N THR A 286 7.05 -17.84 -11.10
CA THR A 286 7.94 -17.25 -12.09
C THR A 286 7.19 -16.20 -12.93
N LEU A 287 7.84 -15.08 -13.25
CA LEU A 287 7.25 -14.00 -14.04
C LEU A 287 8.04 -13.72 -15.31
N LEU A 288 7.32 -13.56 -16.41
CA LEU A 288 7.84 -13.04 -17.68
C LEU A 288 6.98 -11.86 -18.12
N LEU A 289 7.54 -10.65 -18.09
CA LEU A 289 6.82 -9.39 -18.21
C LEU A 289 7.27 -8.61 -19.44
N VAL A 290 6.35 -8.17 -20.29
CA VAL A 290 6.57 -7.15 -21.31
C VAL A 290 5.75 -5.93 -20.92
N SER A 291 6.40 -4.77 -20.82
CA SER A 291 5.71 -3.50 -20.67
C SER A 291 6.53 -2.35 -21.24
N HIS A 292 5.84 -1.30 -21.68
CA HIS A 292 6.44 0.00 -21.94
C HIS A 292 6.68 0.85 -20.68
N ASP A 293 6.10 0.48 -19.55
CA ASP A 293 6.28 1.18 -18.27
C ASP A 293 7.52 0.63 -17.53
N LEU A 294 8.63 1.35 -17.65
CA LEU A 294 9.88 0.99 -16.96
C LEU A 294 9.72 1.06 -15.43
N PHE A 295 8.91 1.98 -14.88
CA PHE A 295 8.68 2.03 -13.44
C PHE A 295 7.99 0.76 -12.96
N PHE A 296 6.98 0.28 -13.69
CA PHE A 296 6.29 -0.97 -13.38
C PHE A 296 7.25 -2.17 -13.45
N LEU A 297 8.08 -2.25 -14.49
CA LEU A 297 9.03 -3.35 -14.64
C LEU A 297 10.12 -3.34 -13.56
N ASP A 298 10.68 -2.17 -13.22
CA ASP A 298 11.76 -2.06 -12.22
C ASP A 298 11.34 -2.46 -10.82
N GLN A 299 10.06 -2.27 -10.47
CA GLN A 299 9.55 -2.68 -9.15
C GLN A 299 9.48 -4.21 -9.04
N ILE A 300 9.22 -4.91 -10.15
CA ILE A 300 8.87 -6.34 -10.13
C ILE A 300 10.04 -7.21 -10.60
N ALA A 301 10.72 -6.83 -11.68
CA ALA A 301 11.71 -7.65 -12.37
C ALA A 301 13.10 -7.53 -11.75
N THR A 302 13.81 -8.66 -11.70
CA THR A 302 15.17 -8.78 -11.18
C THR A 302 16.19 -9.15 -12.26
N ARG A 303 15.70 -9.48 -13.46
CA ARG A 303 16.50 -9.87 -14.64
C ARG A 303 15.86 -9.26 -15.89
N THR A 304 16.67 -8.89 -16.87
CA THR A 304 16.26 -8.19 -18.08
C THR A 304 16.68 -8.97 -19.32
N TRP A 305 15.72 -9.22 -20.20
CA TRP A 305 15.92 -9.67 -21.57
C TRP A 305 15.68 -8.51 -22.51
N HIS A 306 16.72 -8.06 -23.21
CA HIS A 306 16.62 -6.91 -24.10
C HIS A 306 16.69 -7.35 -25.57
N LEU A 307 15.58 -7.15 -26.29
CA LEU A 307 15.54 -7.32 -27.73
C LEU A 307 15.82 -5.99 -28.43
N HIS A 308 16.85 -5.95 -29.26
CA HIS A 308 17.21 -4.78 -30.05
C HIS A 308 17.93 -5.23 -31.32
N ASP A 309 17.58 -4.62 -32.46
CA ASP A 309 18.27 -4.85 -33.74
C ASP A 309 18.49 -6.32 -34.14
N GLY A 310 17.53 -7.20 -33.80
CA GLY A 310 17.62 -8.65 -34.07
C GLY A 310 18.47 -9.43 -33.07
N GLN A 311 19.09 -8.74 -32.11
CA GLN A 311 19.89 -9.30 -31.02
C GLN A 311 19.06 -9.47 -29.74
N PHE A 312 19.54 -10.37 -28.88
CA PHE A 312 18.95 -10.69 -27.59
C PHE A 312 20.06 -10.64 -26.54
N ASP A 313 19.95 -9.69 -25.60
CA ASP A 313 20.82 -9.60 -24.44
C ASP A 313 20.08 -10.14 -23.21
N ASP A 314 20.80 -10.86 -22.36
CA ASP A 314 20.29 -11.42 -21.12
C ASP A 314 21.13 -10.93 -19.95
N TYR A 315 20.52 -10.19 -19.02
CA TYR A 315 21.23 -9.47 -17.99
C TYR A 315 20.59 -9.66 -16.60
N PRO A 316 21.35 -10.02 -15.56
CA PRO A 316 20.82 -10.27 -14.22
C PRO A 316 20.63 -8.97 -13.41
N ALA A 317 19.90 -8.00 -13.97
CA ALA A 317 19.49 -6.79 -13.26
C ALA A 317 18.12 -6.29 -13.73
N ALA A 318 17.52 -5.39 -12.95
CA ALA A 318 16.31 -4.68 -13.32
C ALA A 318 16.54 -3.76 -14.55
N PRO A 319 15.49 -3.42 -15.32
CA PRO A 319 15.62 -2.65 -16.56
C PRO A 319 16.38 -1.32 -16.44
N ARG A 320 16.11 -0.50 -15.42
CA ARG A 320 16.83 0.78 -15.22
C ARG A 320 18.32 0.58 -15.02
N GLU A 321 18.68 -0.31 -14.11
CA GLU A 321 20.09 -0.61 -13.81
C GLU A 321 20.80 -1.13 -15.08
N TYR A 322 20.13 -1.98 -15.86
CA TYR A 322 20.65 -2.45 -17.14
C TYR A 322 20.86 -1.29 -18.13
N LEU A 323 19.88 -0.40 -18.30
CA LEU A 323 19.96 0.74 -19.22
C LEU A 323 21.05 1.73 -18.81
N GLU A 324 21.16 2.07 -17.52
CA GLU A 324 22.19 2.97 -16.97
C GLU A 324 23.61 2.43 -17.19
N ARG A 325 23.80 1.11 -17.06
CA ARG A 325 25.10 0.47 -17.33
C ARG A 325 25.43 0.37 -18.81
N ARG A 326 24.41 0.40 -19.67
CA ARG A 326 24.57 0.41 -21.12
C ARG A 326 24.90 1.81 -21.65
N GLU A 327 24.44 2.85 -20.96
CA GLU A 327 24.86 4.23 -21.24
C GLU A 327 26.33 4.44 -20.81
N PRO A 328 27.17 5.09 -21.65
CA PRO A 328 28.53 5.42 -21.26
C PRO A 328 28.50 6.37 -20.05
N GLN A 329 28.97 5.89 -18.89
CA GLN A 329 28.94 6.66 -17.65
C GLN A 329 29.76 7.95 -17.75
N VAL A 330 29.08 9.10 -17.65
CA VAL A 330 29.68 10.35 -17.17
C VAL A 330 29.52 10.32 -15.65
N VAL A 331 30.64 10.31 -14.92
CA VAL A 331 30.65 10.16 -13.46
C VAL A 331 30.76 11.53 -12.79
N PRO A 332 29.79 11.95 -11.94
CA PRO A 332 30.04 12.90 -10.88
C PRO A 332 30.11 12.18 -9.51
N GLU A 333 31.06 12.63 -8.70
CA GLU A 333 31.41 12.16 -7.35
C GLU A 333 30.25 12.17 -6.34
N ARG A 334 30.27 11.17 -5.45
CA ARG A 334 29.37 11.03 -4.31
C ARG A 334 29.92 11.80 -3.09
N GLU A 335 29.06 12.59 -2.45
CA GLU A 335 29.26 13.05 -1.07
C GLU A 335 28.73 12.02 -0.06
N SER A 336 29.43 11.93 1.08
CA SER A 336 29.29 10.94 2.16
C SER A 336 28.26 11.32 3.25
N PRO A 337 27.61 10.35 3.94
CA PRO A 337 26.59 10.61 4.96
C PRO A 337 27.15 10.72 6.39
N GLY A 338 26.65 11.71 7.14
CA GLY A 338 26.93 11.95 8.57
C GLY A 338 26.09 11.09 9.52
N THR A 339 26.70 10.81 10.67
CA THR A 339 26.40 9.84 11.72
C THR A 339 25.20 10.17 12.63
N ARG A 340 24.47 9.12 13.05
CA ARG A 340 23.47 9.11 14.14
C ARG A 340 24.16 8.87 15.48
N HIS A 341 23.70 9.52 16.55
CA HIS A 341 24.08 9.19 17.94
C HIS A 341 22.88 8.75 18.76
N GLU A 342 23.11 7.68 19.52
CA GLU A 342 22.20 6.94 20.41
C GLU A 342 22.08 7.55 21.82
N SER A 343 20.96 7.25 22.48
CA SER A 343 20.65 7.55 23.89
C SER A 343 21.32 6.57 24.87
N PRO A 344 21.62 6.95 26.13
CA PRO A 344 22.03 6.02 27.18
C PRO A 344 20.89 5.62 28.15
N PRO A 345 20.99 4.45 28.83
CA PRO A 345 19.92 3.86 29.63
C PRO A 345 20.02 4.23 31.12
N GLN A 346 18.87 4.33 31.81
CA GLN A 346 18.82 4.44 33.27
C GLN A 346 18.28 3.16 33.93
N ARG A 347 18.92 2.85 35.06
CA ARG A 347 18.85 1.63 35.86
C ARG A 347 17.55 1.52 36.67
N SER A 348 17.10 0.27 36.83
CA SER A 348 16.00 -0.13 37.70
C SER A 348 16.43 -0.14 39.18
N GLU A 349 15.70 0.61 40.01
CA GLU A 349 15.75 0.47 41.46
C GLU A 349 14.51 -0.27 41.98
N SER A 350 14.74 -1.29 42.79
CA SER A 350 13.75 -2.10 43.48
C SER A 350 13.03 -1.27 44.57
N LYS A 351 11.73 -1.02 44.41
CA LYS A 351 10.90 -0.35 45.42
C LYS A 351 10.53 -1.33 46.55
N LYS A 352 10.88 -0.94 47.78
CA LYS A 352 10.32 -1.49 49.02
C LYS A 352 8.84 -1.13 49.12
N VAL A 353 8.00 -2.11 49.46
CA VAL A 353 6.57 -1.93 49.69
C VAL A 353 6.36 -1.00 50.90
N LYS A 354 5.71 0.16 50.67
CA LYS A 354 5.31 1.10 51.72
C LYS A 354 4.08 0.55 52.45
N GLY A 355 4.06 0.65 53.78
CA GLY A 355 2.89 0.25 54.57
C GLY A 355 1.68 1.16 54.35
N ARG A 356 0.48 0.61 54.48
CA ARG A 356 -0.83 1.24 54.16
C ARG A 356 -1.03 2.67 54.68
N TRP A 357 -0.60 2.96 55.92
CA TRP A 357 -0.68 4.32 56.50
C TRP A 357 0.12 5.38 55.71
N HIS A 358 1.28 5.01 55.17
CA HIS A 358 2.09 5.93 54.36
C HIS A 358 1.46 6.18 52.99
N LEU A 359 0.83 5.16 52.41
CA LEU A 359 0.14 5.29 51.13
C LEU A 359 -1.12 6.18 51.27
N GLU A 360 -1.87 6.09 52.37
CA GLU A 360 -3.02 6.98 52.63
C GLU A 360 -2.59 8.45 52.74
N ARG A 361 -1.51 8.75 53.47
CA ARG A 361 -0.97 10.12 53.54
C ARG A 361 -0.38 10.63 52.23
N GLU A 362 0.26 9.75 51.46
CA GLU A 362 0.82 10.10 50.15
C GLU A 362 -0.30 10.39 49.14
N LYS A 363 -1.39 9.61 49.19
CA LYS A 363 -2.61 9.87 48.43
C LYS A 363 -3.22 11.22 48.77
N GLU A 364 -3.43 11.52 50.05
CA GLU A 364 -3.99 12.81 50.50
C GLU A 364 -3.13 14.00 50.07
N ARG A 365 -1.80 13.87 50.14
CA ARG A 365 -0.86 14.89 49.64
C ARG A 365 -0.97 15.09 48.13
N LEU A 366 -1.07 14.01 47.37
CA LEU A 366 -1.21 14.07 45.91
C LEU A 366 -2.57 14.67 45.52
N GLU A 367 -3.64 14.37 46.25
CA GLU A 367 -4.96 14.99 46.02
C GLU A 367 -4.94 16.50 46.25
N SER A 368 -4.28 16.96 47.32
CA SER A 368 -4.08 18.39 47.56
C SER A 368 -3.26 19.04 46.44
N HIS A 369 -2.18 18.38 46.00
CA HIS A 369 -1.31 18.92 44.95
C HIS A 369 -2.01 19.00 43.59
N ILE A 370 -2.79 17.99 43.24
CA ILE A 370 -3.63 17.97 42.03
C ILE A 370 -4.64 19.12 42.07
N ALA A 371 -5.32 19.32 43.20
CA ALA A 371 -6.27 20.43 43.34
C ALA A 371 -5.60 21.81 43.17
N ASP A 372 -4.37 21.98 43.67
CA ASP A 372 -3.60 23.20 43.51
C ASP A 372 -3.18 23.43 42.04
N LEU A 373 -2.77 22.38 41.33
CA LEU A 373 -2.41 22.44 39.91
C LEU A 373 -3.63 22.72 39.02
N GLU A 374 -4.78 22.10 39.30
CA GLU A 374 -6.04 22.37 38.62
C GLU A 374 -6.48 23.84 38.80
N ALA A 375 -6.31 24.40 40.00
CA ALA A 375 -6.60 25.80 40.27
C ALA A 375 -5.68 26.76 39.49
N GLN A 376 -4.40 26.41 39.36
CA GLN A 376 -3.43 27.18 38.56
C GLN A 376 -3.75 27.13 37.07
N LEU A 377 -4.08 25.96 36.52
CA LEU A 377 -4.51 25.83 35.12
C LEU A 377 -5.76 26.63 34.82
N ALA A 378 -6.76 26.61 35.70
CA ALA A 378 -7.96 27.42 35.56
C ALA A 378 -7.65 28.93 35.51
N ALA A 379 -6.68 29.39 36.31
CA ALA A 379 -6.22 30.78 36.30
C ALA A 379 -5.48 31.13 34.98
N VAL A 380 -4.66 30.21 34.46
CA VAL A 380 -3.97 30.39 33.16
C VAL A 380 -4.96 30.44 32.00
N HIS A 381 -5.97 29.58 31.98
CA HIS A 381 -7.06 29.63 30.99
C HIS A 381 -7.81 30.97 31.03
N THR A 382 -8.17 31.44 32.22
CA THR A 382 -8.84 32.76 32.39
C THR A 382 -7.97 33.90 31.88
N ARG A 383 -6.64 33.78 31.99
CA ARG A 383 -5.69 34.76 31.47
C ARG A 383 -5.59 34.69 29.94
N ALA A 384 -5.66 33.50 29.35
CA ALA A 384 -5.62 33.29 27.89
C ALA A 384 -6.86 33.83 27.17
N GLU A 385 -8.01 33.91 27.85
CA GLU A 385 -9.27 34.44 27.32
C GLU A 385 -9.35 35.98 27.32
N ARG A 386 -8.33 36.67 27.84
CA ARG A 386 -8.32 38.14 27.87
C ARG A 386 -8.14 38.71 26.45
N PRO A 387 -9.04 39.60 25.98
CA PRO A 387 -8.87 40.26 24.70
C PRO A 387 -7.68 41.23 24.73
N GLY A 388 -6.89 41.26 23.64
CA GLY A 388 -5.80 42.23 23.45
C GLY A 388 -4.39 41.75 23.84
N LEU A 389 -4.17 40.45 24.02
CA LEU A 389 -2.84 39.88 24.31
C LEU A 389 -1.89 39.97 23.12
N HIS A 390 -0.61 40.25 23.39
CA HIS A 390 0.46 40.25 22.39
C HIS A 390 0.96 38.82 22.09
N HIS A 391 1.55 38.59 20.91
CA HIS A 391 2.01 37.25 20.46
C HIS A 391 3.00 36.57 21.43
N SER A 392 3.88 37.35 22.06
CA SER A 392 4.82 36.86 23.08
C SER A 392 4.13 36.41 24.38
N GLU A 393 2.99 37.02 24.73
CA GLU A 393 2.20 36.64 25.90
C GLU A 393 1.45 35.33 25.63
N TYR A 394 0.93 35.13 24.41
CA TYR A 394 0.34 33.85 24.00
C TYR A 394 1.36 32.71 24.07
N ALA A 395 2.59 32.91 23.59
CA ALA A 395 3.64 31.89 23.66
C ALA A 395 4.01 31.55 25.12
N SER A 396 4.10 32.56 26.00
CA SER A 396 4.37 32.35 27.43
C SER A 396 3.23 31.62 28.14
N ILE A 397 1.98 31.95 27.82
CA ILE A 397 0.79 31.29 28.40
C ILE A 397 0.73 29.84 27.92
N ALA A 398 0.99 29.57 26.64
CA ALA A 398 1.03 28.22 26.09
C ALA A 398 2.11 27.36 26.76
N GLN A 399 3.31 27.91 26.98
CA GLN A 399 4.40 27.20 27.65
C GLN A 399 4.10 26.92 29.13
N GLU A 400 3.48 27.88 29.84
CA GLU A 400 3.05 27.70 31.23
C GLU A 400 1.92 26.67 31.33
N GLN A 401 0.98 26.67 30.39
CA GLN A 401 -0.10 25.69 30.29
C GLN A 401 0.46 24.28 30.04
N GLU A 402 1.34 24.10 29.05
CA GLU A 402 1.98 22.82 28.74
C GLU A 402 2.76 22.26 29.95
N HIS A 403 3.47 23.12 30.68
CA HIS A 403 4.19 22.74 31.89
C HIS A 403 3.24 22.27 33.00
N LEU A 404 2.18 23.03 33.29
CA LEU A 404 1.22 22.67 34.33
C LEU A 404 0.41 21.42 33.97
N GLU A 405 0.07 21.22 32.69
CA GLU A 405 -0.58 20.01 32.20
C GLU A 405 0.32 18.79 32.35
N ALA A 406 1.62 18.92 32.07
CA ALA A 406 2.61 17.86 32.27
C ALA A 406 2.78 17.50 33.76
N GLU A 407 2.89 18.50 34.65
CA GLU A 407 2.95 18.28 36.11
C GLU A 407 1.67 17.64 36.65
N LEU A 408 0.51 18.10 36.20
CA LEU A 408 -0.79 17.55 36.59
C LEU A 408 -0.92 16.09 36.15
N THR A 409 -0.50 15.78 34.93
CA THR A 409 -0.46 14.40 34.41
C THR A 409 0.44 13.52 35.27
N GLY A 410 1.65 13.97 35.58
CA GLY A 410 2.57 13.24 36.46
C GLY A 410 2.02 13.03 37.88
N ALA A 411 1.32 14.02 38.44
CA ALA A 411 0.68 13.90 39.75
C ALA A 411 -0.47 12.89 39.74
N PHE A 412 -1.28 12.84 38.67
CA PHE A 412 -2.33 11.84 38.50
C PHE A 412 -1.79 10.42 38.33
N GLU A 413 -0.69 10.23 37.58
CA GLU A 413 -0.04 8.92 37.44
C GLU A 413 0.49 8.41 38.79
N GLN A 414 1.11 9.29 39.58
CA GLN A 414 1.56 8.94 40.93
C GLN A 414 0.39 8.63 41.86
N TRP A 415 -0.69 9.40 41.79
CA TRP A 415 -1.90 9.17 42.58
C TRP A 415 -2.59 7.85 42.22
N ALA A 416 -2.67 7.51 40.93
CA ALA A 416 -3.20 6.26 40.45
C ALA A 416 -2.37 5.07 40.95
N ALA A 417 -1.03 5.15 40.84
CA ALA A 417 -0.13 4.11 41.32
C ALA A 417 -0.21 3.90 42.85
N VAL A 418 -0.36 4.98 43.63
CA VAL A 418 -0.54 4.90 45.09
C VAL A 418 -1.92 4.35 45.45
N SER A 419 -2.96 4.69 44.68
CA SER A 419 -4.32 4.18 44.89
C SER A 419 -4.44 2.69 44.58
N GLU A 420 -3.82 2.21 43.50
CA GLU A 420 -3.74 0.79 43.16
C GLU A 420 -3.00 -0.01 44.25
N GLN A 421 -1.92 0.56 44.81
CA GLN A 421 -1.20 -0.05 45.94
C GLN A 421 -2.01 -0.10 47.23
N LEU A 422 -2.95 0.83 47.45
CA LEU A 422 -3.88 0.82 48.59
C LEU A 422 -5.01 -0.18 48.42
N GLU A 423 -5.47 -0.42 47.19
CA GLU A 423 -6.49 -1.43 46.90
C GLU A 423 -5.93 -2.85 46.98
N GLY A 424 -4.63 -3.02 46.71
CA GLY A 424 -3.93 -4.30 46.83
C GLY A 424 -3.37 -4.65 48.22
N ALA A 425 -3.48 -3.76 49.23
CA ALA A 425 -2.89 -3.91 50.58
C ALA A 425 -3.94 -3.91 51.70
#